data_AF-A0A923UFP3-F1
#
_entry.id   AF-A0A923UFP3-F1
#
_cell.length_a   1.000
_cell.length_b   1.000
_cell.length_c   1.000
_cell.angle_alpha   90.00
_cell.angle_beta   90.00
_cell.angle_gamma   90.00
#
_symmetry.space_group_name_H-M   'P 1'
#
loop_
_entity.id
_entity.type
_entity.pdbx_description
1 polymer ?
#
loop_
_entity_poly.entity_id
_entity_poly.type
_entity_poly.pdbx_seq_one_letter_code
_entity_poly.pdbx_strand_id
1 'polypeptide(L)'
;MSKITPTSIAKVAKLSKLSLRQGDDEVVINKINTVLDLSDELQALPTQGVNLFDGWRKNTIRDLRKDTPSLNQSQYEKTRTNIINLFPNSKDNLLVVEGIFENS
;
A
#
# COMPACT_ATOMS: atom_id res chain seq x y z
N MET A 1 0.07 26.23 12.30
CA MET A 1 -0.01 24.92 11.61
C MET A 1 1.31 24.65 10.93
N SER A 2 1.82 23.42 10.98
CA SER A 2 3.09 23.05 10.33
C SER A 2 2.81 22.65 8.88
N LYS A 3 3.29 23.44 7.92
CA LYS A 3 3.18 23.11 6.48
C LYS A 3 4.07 21.93 6.14
N ILE A 4 3.61 21.06 5.23
CA ILE A 4 4.47 19.99 4.74
C ILE A 4 5.67 20.59 3.99
N THR A 5 6.86 20.04 4.23
CA THR A 5 8.10 20.48 3.58
C THR A 5 8.43 19.60 2.38
N PRO A 6 9.28 20.07 1.44
CA PRO A 6 9.78 19.22 0.34
C PRO A 6 10.39 17.91 0.85
N THR A 7 11.13 17.97 1.97
CA THR A 7 11.73 16.79 2.62
C THR A 7 10.68 15.78 3.08
N SER A 8 9.56 16.25 3.63
CA SER A 8 8.45 15.36 4.04
C SER A 8 7.77 14.71 2.84
N ILE A 9 7.63 15.42 1.73
CA ILE A 9 7.05 14.87 0.49
C ILE A 9 7.96 13.83 -0.13
N ALA A 10 9.27 14.08 -0.18
CA ALA A 10 10.24 13.08 -0.63
C ALA A 10 10.20 11.80 0.21
N LYS A 11 10.00 11.93 1.54
CA LYS A 11 9.82 10.77 2.44
C LYS A 11 8.54 10.00 2.13
N VAL A 12 7.41 10.70 1.96
CA VAL A 12 6.13 10.07 1.61
C VAL A 12 6.22 9.37 0.24
N ALA A 13 6.82 10.01 -0.75
CA ALA A 13 7.05 9.43 -2.07
C ALA A 13 7.90 8.15 -2.00
N LYS A 14 8.97 8.16 -1.19
CA LYS A 14 9.80 6.97 -0.94
C LYS A 14 9.03 5.83 -0.27
N LEU A 15 8.20 6.13 0.73
CA LEU A 15 7.36 5.14 1.42
C LEU A 15 6.31 4.54 0.46
N SER A 16 5.75 5.36 -0.41
CA SER A 16 4.73 4.97 -1.39
C SER A 16 5.30 4.39 -2.69
N LYS A 17 6.62 4.29 -2.83
CA LYS A 17 7.31 3.85 -4.07
C LYS A 17 6.95 4.68 -5.30
N LEU A 18 6.73 5.99 -5.11
CA LEU A 18 6.47 6.95 -6.18
C LEU A 18 7.75 7.70 -6.56
N SER A 19 8.05 7.76 -7.86
CA SER A 19 9.12 8.60 -8.39
C SER A 19 8.55 9.96 -8.77
N LEU A 20 8.85 10.98 -7.97
CA LEU A 20 8.50 12.37 -8.27
C LEU A 20 9.42 12.90 -9.35
N ARG A 21 8.88 13.58 -10.36
CA ARG A 21 9.71 14.24 -11.39
C ARG A 21 10.15 15.60 -10.87
N GLN A 22 11.29 16.07 -11.38
CA GLN A 22 11.76 17.41 -11.08
C GLN A 22 10.72 18.45 -11.52
N GLY A 23 10.29 19.31 -10.59
CA GLY A 23 9.26 20.32 -10.83
C GLY A 23 7.84 19.92 -10.40
N ASP A 24 7.58 18.65 -10.06
CA ASP A 24 6.29 18.24 -9.51
C ASP A 24 6.11 18.69 -8.05
N ASP A 25 7.22 18.97 -7.36
CA ASP A 25 7.27 19.22 -5.93
C ASP A 25 6.29 20.32 -5.53
N GLU A 26 6.38 21.53 -6.08
CA GLU A 26 5.53 22.67 -5.68
C GLU A 26 4.03 22.39 -5.85
N VAL A 27 3.64 21.75 -6.95
CA VAL A 27 2.23 21.40 -7.22
C VAL A 27 1.74 20.36 -6.22
N VAL A 28 2.56 19.36 -5.92
CA VAL A 28 2.24 18.31 -4.94
C VAL A 28 2.19 18.90 -3.52
N ILE A 29 3.13 19.78 -3.16
CA ILE A 29 3.16 20.48 -1.86
C ILE A 29 1.86 21.24 -1.65
N ASN A 30 1.46 22.05 -2.64
CA ASN A 30 0.28 22.89 -2.53
C ASN A 30 -0.98 22.05 -2.39
N LYS A 31 -1.13 21.01 -3.22
CA LYS A 31 -2.28 20.09 -3.13
C LYS A 31 -2.35 19.35 -1.81
N ILE A 32 -1.23 18.83 -1.31
CA ILE A 32 -1.19 18.13 -0.03
C ILE A 32 -1.55 19.07 1.12
N ASN A 33 -1.00 20.30 1.13
CA ASN A 33 -1.35 21.28 2.16
C ASN A 33 -2.85 21.61 2.15
N THR A 34 -3.48 21.79 0.99
CA THR A 34 -4.94 22.00 0.91
C THR A 34 -5.74 20.84 1.51
N VAL A 35 -5.32 19.60 1.27
CA VAL A 35 -5.99 18.41 1.83
C VAL A 35 -5.77 18.31 3.34
N LEU A 36 -4.57 18.65 3.82
CA LEU A 36 -4.27 18.69 5.26
C LEU A 36 -5.08 19.76 5.98
N ASP A 37 -5.17 20.96 5.40
CA ASP A 37 -5.98 22.05 5.95
C ASP A 37 -7.45 21.63 6.10
N LEU A 38 -8.01 20.96 5.09
CA LEU A 38 -9.37 20.40 5.15
C LEU A 38 -9.49 19.31 6.21
N SER A 39 -8.51 18.42 6.33
CA SER A 39 -8.51 17.36 7.34
C SER A 39 -8.42 17.91 8.76
N ASP A 40 -7.76 19.05 8.96
CA ASP A 40 -7.61 19.68 10.25
C ASP A 40 -8.93 20.25 10.79
N GLU A 41 -9.91 20.54 9.92
CA GLU A 41 -11.27 20.89 10.33
C GLU A 41 -11.94 19.77 11.16
N LEU A 42 -11.55 18.51 10.91
CA LEU A 42 -12.06 17.36 11.66
C LEU A 42 -11.47 17.28 13.07
N GLN A 43 -10.32 17.90 13.34
CA GLN A 43 -9.71 17.91 14.68
C GLN A 43 -10.52 18.74 15.67
N ALA A 44 -11.31 19.70 15.19
CA ALA A 44 -12.18 20.52 16.03
C ALA A 44 -13.38 19.75 16.59
N LEU A 45 -13.65 18.55 16.06
CA LEU A 45 -14.79 17.73 16.48
C LEU A 45 -14.43 16.92 17.74
N PRO A 46 -15.31 16.89 18.77
CA PRO A 46 -15.10 16.04 19.93
C PRO A 46 -15.24 14.56 19.53
N THR A 47 -14.16 13.79 19.68
CA THR A 47 -14.12 12.36 19.33
C THR A 47 -14.10 11.44 20.55
N GLN A 48 -14.13 12.00 21.77
CA GLN A 48 -14.15 11.22 23.00
C GLN A 48 -15.45 10.39 23.10
N GLY A 49 -15.30 9.08 23.26
CA GLY A 49 -16.44 8.15 23.34
C GLY A 49 -17.01 7.74 21.99
N VAL A 50 -16.47 8.24 20.88
CA VAL A 50 -16.82 7.74 19.53
C VAL A 50 -16.16 6.38 19.34
N ASN A 51 -16.98 5.34 19.17
CA ASN A 51 -16.48 4.07 18.68
C ASN A 51 -16.02 4.26 17.24
N LEU A 52 -14.75 3.98 16.98
CA LEU A 52 -14.23 3.91 15.60
C LEU A 52 -15.13 2.96 14.81
N PHE A 53 -15.54 3.39 13.61
CA PHE A 53 -16.42 2.60 12.75
C PHE A 53 -15.76 1.25 12.47
N ASP A 54 -16.23 0.22 13.18
CA ASP A 54 -15.78 -1.15 13.03
C ASP A 54 -16.87 -1.93 12.29
N GLY A 55 -17.26 -1.43 11.11
CA GLY A 55 -18.29 -2.03 10.25
C GLY A 55 -18.01 -3.47 9.82
N TRP A 56 -16.90 -4.04 10.27
CA TRP A 56 -16.49 -5.42 10.05
C TRP A 56 -16.56 -6.34 11.27
N ARG A 57 -16.93 -5.85 12.47
CA ARG A 57 -17.29 -6.73 13.59
C ARG A 57 -18.63 -7.43 13.36
N LYS A 58 -18.72 -8.24 12.29
CA LYS A 58 -19.52 -9.46 12.33
C LYS A 58 -19.04 -10.23 13.56
N ASN A 59 -19.97 -10.65 14.41
CA ASN A 59 -19.79 -11.47 15.61
C ASN A 59 -18.42 -12.17 15.66
N THR A 60 -17.62 -11.82 16.68
CA THR A 60 -16.23 -12.21 16.98
C THR A 60 -16.02 -13.70 17.23
N ILE A 61 -16.60 -14.56 16.40
CA ILE A 61 -16.10 -15.91 16.17
C ILE A 61 -15.03 -15.72 15.10
N ARG A 62 -13.75 -15.87 15.45
CA ARG A 62 -12.68 -15.92 14.43
C ARG A 62 -13.09 -16.93 13.37
N ASP A 63 -13.36 -16.47 12.16
CA ASP A 63 -13.59 -17.36 11.03
C ASP A 63 -12.25 -17.99 10.66
N LEU A 64 -11.97 -19.15 11.26
CA LEU A 64 -10.72 -19.86 11.06
C LEU A 64 -10.81 -20.68 9.77
N ARG A 65 -9.89 -20.44 8.84
CA ARG A 65 -9.73 -21.27 7.66
C ARG A 65 -9.30 -22.68 8.08
N LYS A 66 -9.96 -23.71 7.54
CA LYS A 66 -9.56 -25.12 7.73
C LYS A 66 -8.14 -25.37 7.21
N ASP A 67 -7.38 -26.18 7.93
CA ASP A 67 -6.05 -26.62 7.52
C ASP A 67 -6.14 -27.77 6.51
N THR A 68 -6.68 -27.46 5.35
CA THR A 68 -6.80 -28.40 4.23
C THR A 68 -6.22 -27.76 2.97
N PRO A 69 -5.40 -28.49 2.17
CA PRO A 69 -4.93 -27.99 0.89
C PRO A 69 -6.11 -27.62 -0.02
N SER A 70 -6.04 -26.45 -0.65
CA SER A 70 -7.08 -25.98 -1.57
C SER A 70 -6.91 -26.50 -2.99
N LEU A 71 -5.71 -26.95 -3.35
CA LEU A 71 -5.34 -27.44 -4.67
C LEU A 71 -4.61 -28.77 -4.56
N ASN A 72 -4.80 -29.65 -5.54
CA ASN A 72 -3.94 -30.80 -5.75
C ASN A 72 -2.70 -30.45 -6.60
N GLN A 73 -1.75 -31.38 -6.75
CA GLN A 73 -0.47 -31.17 -7.43
C GLN A 73 -0.64 -30.69 -8.89
N SER A 74 -1.52 -31.34 -9.66
CA SER A 74 -1.75 -30.97 -11.06
C SER A 74 -2.33 -29.56 -11.20
N GLN A 75 -3.24 -29.19 -10.30
CA GLN A 75 -3.80 -27.84 -10.25
C GLN A 75 -2.74 -26.80 -9.86
N TYR A 76 -1.85 -27.13 -8.93
CA TYR A 76 -0.75 -26.24 -8.53
C TYR A 76 0.19 -25.95 -9.71
N GLU A 77 0.63 -26.98 -10.44
CA GLU A 77 1.52 -26.84 -11.59
C GLU A 77 0.88 -26.01 -12.70
N LYS A 78 -0.40 -26.26 -13.02
CA LYS A 78 -1.14 -25.47 -14.00
C LYS A 78 -1.26 -24.00 -13.59
N THR A 79 -1.59 -23.74 -12.32
CA THR A 79 -1.68 -22.37 -11.78
C THR A 79 -0.33 -21.68 -11.81
N ARG A 80 0.76 -22.37 -11.46
CA ARG A 80 2.12 -21.83 -11.52
C ARG A 80 2.49 -21.39 -12.93
N THR A 81 2.29 -22.24 -13.94
CA THR A 81 2.58 -21.90 -15.34
C THR A 81 1.74 -20.70 -15.80
N ASN A 82 0.45 -20.69 -15.48
CA ASN A 82 -0.43 -19.57 -15.83
C ASN A 82 0.03 -18.25 -15.20
N ILE A 83 0.42 -18.27 -13.91
CA ILE A 83 0.90 -17.08 -13.21
C ILE A 83 2.20 -16.58 -13.83
N ILE A 84 3.20 -17.46 -14.01
CA ILE A 84 4.51 -17.07 -14.56
C ILE A 84 4.38 -16.44 -15.95
N ASN A 85 3.50 -16.99 -16.80
CA ASN A 85 3.25 -16.46 -18.14
C ASN A 85 2.59 -15.07 -18.17
N LEU A 86 2.02 -14.59 -17.06
CA LEU A 86 1.48 -13.24 -16.98
C LEU A 86 2.56 -12.17 -16.80
N PHE A 87 3.78 -12.55 -16.40
CA PHE A 87 4.84 -11.60 -16.10
C PHE A 87 5.90 -11.57 -17.22
N PRO A 88 6.21 -10.38 -17.76
CA PRO A 88 7.17 -10.25 -18.85
C PRO A 88 8.60 -10.63 -18.44
N ASN A 89 8.93 -10.47 -17.15
CA ASN A 89 10.26 -10.76 -16.60
C ASN A 89 10.19 -12.04 -15.76
N SER A 90 10.21 -13.19 -16.42
CA SER A 90 10.31 -14.49 -15.77
C SER A 90 11.41 -15.35 -16.39
N LYS A 91 12.05 -16.18 -15.56
CA LYS A 91 13.12 -17.10 -15.97
C LYS A 91 13.08 -18.34 -15.08
N ASP A 92 13.26 -19.51 -15.67
CA ASP A 92 13.33 -20.79 -14.93
C ASP A 92 12.14 -21.00 -13.97
N ASN A 93 10.95 -20.56 -14.38
CA ASN A 93 9.72 -20.57 -13.58
C ASN A 93 9.79 -19.77 -12.27
N LEU A 94 10.58 -18.69 -12.28
CA LEU A 94 10.70 -17.68 -11.22
C LEU A 94 10.41 -16.30 -11.80
N LEU A 95 9.87 -15.41 -10.97
CA LEU A 95 9.79 -13.98 -11.30
C LEU A 95 11.16 -13.35 -11.12
N VAL A 96 11.63 -12.68 -12.17
CA VAL A 96 12.92 -11.98 -12.14
C VAL A 96 12.64 -10.52 -11.84
N VAL A 97 13.16 -10.06 -10.70
CA VAL A 97 13.15 -8.66 -10.31
C VAL A 97 14.57 -8.13 -10.36
N GLU A 98 14.75 -6.89 -10.79
CA GLU A 98 16.05 -6.24 -10.75
C GLU A 98 16.50 -6.10 -9.29
N GLY A 99 17.63 -6.72 -8.96
CA GLY A 99 18.23 -6.62 -7.64
C GLY A 99 18.87 -5.25 -7.48
N ILE A 100 18.19 -4.32 -6.80
CA ILE A 100 18.79 -3.06 -6.38
C ILE A 100 19.39 -3.27 -4.98
N PHE A 101 20.67 -3.58 -4.92
CA PHE A 101 21.45 -3.51 -3.69
C PHE A 101 22.14 -2.14 -3.64
N GLU A 102 21.43 -1.12 -3.13
CA GLU A 102 22.10 0.09 -2.66
C GLU A 102 22.34 -0.07 -1.16
N ASN A 103 23.61 -0.19 -0.77
CA ASN A 103 24.00 -0.01 0.62
C ASN A 103 23.74 1.44 1.03
N SER A 104 22.99 1.55 2.13
CA SER A 104 22.85 2.65 3.09
C SER A 104 23.77 3.86 2.94
#